data_AF-A0A6N2EVR2-F1
#
_entry.id   AF-A0A6N2EVR2-F1
#
_cell.length_a   1.000
_cell.length_b   1.000
_cell.length_c   1.000
_cell.angle_alpha   90.00
_cell.angle_beta   90.00
_cell.angle_gamma   90.00
#
_symmetry.space_group_name_H-M   'P 1'
#
loop_
_entity.id
_entity.type
_entity.pdbx_description
1 polymer ?
#
loop_
_entity_poly.entity_id
_entity_poly.type
_entity_poly.pdbx_seq_one_letter_code
_entity_poly.pdbx_strand_id
1 'polypeptide(L)' 'MNEIAQPSIIEQLLQPGIFFWLMLGAIPITAIVMGCLASIIRSVTRERTRREIAAYIAEGSMTPEQGERLLKARNSEDC' A
#
# COMPACT_ATOMS: atom_id res chain seq x y z
N MET A 1 46.59 13.85 -26.91
CA MET A 1 46.47 13.48 -25.48
C MET A 1 45.39 14.35 -24.88
N ASN A 2 44.46 13.69 -24.19
CA ASN A 2 43.36 14.19 -23.36
C ASN A 2 42.06 14.58 -24.05
N GLU A 3 41.28 13.52 -24.26
CA GLU A 3 39.82 13.52 -24.29
C GLU A 3 39.25 14.40 -23.17
N ILE A 4 38.34 15.28 -23.58
CA ILE A 4 37.50 16.07 -22.70
C ILE A 4 36.52 15.08 -22.04
N ALA A 5 36.89 14.60 -20.85
CA ALA A 5 35.98 13.87 -19.98
C ALA A 5 34.88 14.83 -19.51
N GLN A 6 33.83 14.99 -20.31
CA GLN A 6 32.54 15.47 -19.82
C GLN A 6 32.02 14.39 -18.88
N PRO A 7 31.92 14.61 -17.55
CA PRO A 7 31.25 13.65 -16.70
C PRO A 7 29.79 13.59 -17.19
N SER A 8 29.43 12.47 -17.79
CA SER A 8 28.07 12.20 -18.20
C SER A 8 27.14 12.40 -17.00
N ILE A 9 25.89 12.80 -17.23
CA ILE A 9 24.89 13.06 -16.16
C ILE A 9 24.80 11.88 -15.17
N ILE A 10 25.09 10.67 -15.66
CA ILE A 10 25.13 9.41 -14.91
C ILE A 10 26.22 9.44 -13.82
N GLU A 11 27.43 9.93 -14.10
CA GLU A 11 28.53 10.03 -13.12
C GLU A 11 28.26 11.09 -12.05
N GLN A 12 27.53 12.16 -12.39
CA GLN A 12 27.12 13.19 -11.42
C GLN A 12 26.02 12.66 -10.48
N LEU A 13 25.09 11.84 -10.99
CA LEU A 13 24.06 11.18 -10.19
C LEU A 13 24.62 10.03 -9.32
N LEU A 14 25.71 9.39 -9.76
CA LEU A 14 26.43 8.36 -9.02
C LEU A 14 27.50 8.94 -8.08
N GLN A 15 27.47 10.24 -7.77
CA GLN A 15 28.31 10.79 -6.73
C GLN A 15 27.76 10.34 -5.36
N PRO A 16 28.59 9.78 -4.46
CA PRO A 16 28.13 9.18 -3.20
C PRO A 16 27.36 10.15 -2.29
N GLY A 17 27.63 11.45 -2.38
CA GLY A 17 26.87 12.48 -1.66
C GLY A 17 25.43 12.64 -2.16
N ILE A 18 25.23 12.74 -3.47
CA ILE A 18 23.89 12.92 -4.08
C ILE A 18 23.05 11.65 -3.93
N PHE A 19 23.65 10.47 -4.14
CA PHE A 19 22.96 9.19 -3.98
C PHE A 19 22.45 8.99 -2.55
N PHE A 20 23.24 9.38 -1.54
CA PHE A 20 22.85 9.27 -0.13
C PHE A 20 21.63 10.13 0.21
N TRP A 21 21.60 11.40 -0.20
CA TRP A 21 20.46 12.28 0.01
C TRP A 21 19.22 11.83 -0.75
N LEU A 22 19.39 11.32 -1.98
CA LEU A 22 18.30 10.81 -2.79
C LEU A 22 17.66 9.57 -2.15
N MET A 23 18.46 8.62 -1.66
CA MET A 23 17.94 7.44 -0.95
C MET A 23 17.25 7.82 0.37
N LEU A 24 17.85 8.73 1.14
CA LEU A 24 17.29 9.19 2.42
C LEU A 24 15.92 9.87 2.23
N GLY A 25 15.71 10.59 1.12
CA GLY A 25 14.43 11.21 0.80
C GLY A 25 13.43 10.26 0.14
N ALA A 26 13.87 9.50 -0.87
CA ALA A 26 12.96 8.73 -1.72
C ALA A 26 12.34 7.53 -1.00
N ILE A 27 13.10 6.86 -0.12
CA ILE A 27 12.64 5.68 0.60
C ILE A 27 11.46 6.00 1.53
N PRO A 28 11.55 6.97 2.48
CA PRO A 28 10.44 7.27 3.37
C PRO A 28 9.23 7.81 2.62
N ILE A 29 9.43 8.62 1.57
CA ILE A 29 8.32 9.13 0.75
C ILE A 29 7.55 7.96 0.12
N THR A 30 8.25 7.01 -0.48
CA THR A 30 7.62 5.85 -1.12
C THR A 30 6.90 4.97 -0.09
N ALA A 31 7.51 4.75 1.08
CA ALA A 31 6.89 4.00 2.16
C ALA A 31 5.60 4.64 2.68
N ILE A 32 5.59 5.98 2.85
CA ILE A 32 4.39 6.72 3.29
C ILE A 32 3.28 6.61 2.25
N VAL A 33 3.60 6.82 0.97
CA VAL A 33 2.60 6.72 -0.12
C VAL A 33 2.00 5.32 -0.18
N MET A 34 2.83 4.29 -0.11
CA MET A 34 2.36 2.89 -0.11
C MET A 34 1.53 2.58 1.14
N GLY A 35 1.93 3.09 2.31
CA GLY A 35 1.18 2.95 3.56
C GLY A 35 -0.20 3.61 3.51
N CYS A 36 -0.28 4.85 2.99
CA CYS A 36 -1.54 5.55 2.78
C CYS A 36 -2.46 4.80 1.82
N LEU A 37 -1.93 4.34 0.69
CA LEU A 37 -2.70 3.58 -0.29
C LEU A 37 -3.25 2.27 0.31
N ALA A 38 -2.40 1.51 1.01
CA ALA A 38 -2.82 0.28 1.68
C ALA A 38 -3.92 0.53 2.72
N SER A 39 -3.82 1.63 3.48
CA SER A 39 -4.83 2.02 4.48
C SER A 39 -6.19 2.33 3.84
N ILE A 40 -6.19 3.06 2.72
CA ILE A 40 -7.40 3.38 1.96
C ILE A 40 -8.04 2.09 1.43
N ILE A 41 -7.25 1.23 0.78
CA ILE A 41 -7.74 -0.03 0.20
C ILE A 41 -8.37 -0.90 1.28
N ARG A 42 -7.70 -1.09 2.43
CA ARG A 42 -8.26 -1.86 3.57
C ARG A 42 -9.60 -1.30 4.03
N SER A 43 -9.72 0.03 4.12
CA SER A 43 -10.95 0.69 4.56
C SER A 43 -12.09 0.47 3.56
N VAL A 44 -11.82 0.62 2.27
CA VAL A 44 -12.82 0.41 1.21
C VAL A 44 -13.24 -1.06 1.17
N THR A 45 -12.31 -2.01 1.21
CA THR A 45 -12.62 -3.44 1.20
C THR A 45 -13.49 -3.83 2.38
N ARG A 46 -13.20 -3.32 3.60
CA ARG A 46 -14.03 -3.60 4.79
C ARG A 46 -15.48 -3.15 4.62
N GLU A 47 -15.68 -1.96 4.04
CA GLU A 47 -17.00 -1.40 3.78
C GLU A 47 -17.74 -2.19 2.68
N ARG A 48 -17.03 -2.57 1.60
CA ARG A 48 -17.56 -3.41 0.53
C ARG A 48 -18.02 -4.77 1.06
N THR A 49 -17.18 -5.47 1.82
CA THR A 49 -17.52 -6.76 2.40
C THR A 49 -18.73 -6.67 3.34
N ARG A 50 -18.89 -5.58 4.11
CA ARG A 50 -20.10 -5.39 4.96
C ARG A 50 -21.38 -5.28 4.12
N ARG A 51 -21.32 -4.55 3.00
CA ARG A 51 -22.46 -4.38 2.09
C ARG A 51 -22.78 -5.68 1.35
N GLU A 52 -21.75 -6.42 0.93
CA GLU A 52 -21.90 -7.72 0.30
C GLU A 52 -22.52 -8.75 1.24
N ILE A 53 -22.06 -8.84 2.50
CA ILE A 53 -22.67 -9.71 3.51
C ILE A 53 -24.15 -9.37 3.70
N ALA A 54 -24.51 -8.09 3.75
CA ALA A 54 -25.91 -7.67 3.85
C ALA A 54 -26.74 -8.08 2.61
N ALA A 55 -26.18 -7.95 1.41
CA ALA A 55 -26.81 -8.40 0.18
C ALA A 55 -27.01 -9.93 0.17
N TYR A 56 -25.99 -10.71 0.55
CA TYR A 56 -26.10 -12.18 0.61
C TYR A 56 -27.12 -12.67 1.64
N ILE A 57 -27.27 -11.96 2.76
CA ILE A 57 -28.33 -12.24 3.74
C ILE A 57 -29.71 -11.90 3.14
N ALA A 58 -29.85 -10.77 2.44
CA ALA A 58 -31.10 -10.38 1.80
C ALA A 58 -31.51 -11.32 0.65
N GLU A 59 -30.53 -11.83 -0.09
CA GLU A 59 -30.70 -12.84 -1.15
C GLU A 59 -30.94 -14.25 -0.58
N GLY A 60 -30.69 -14.46 0.72
CA GLY A 60 -30.84 -15.75 1.39
C GLY A 60 -29.73 -16.76 1.05
N SER A 61 -28.66 -16.34 0.38
CA SER A 61 -27.50 -17.18 0.06
C SER A 61 -26.54 -17.33 1.26
N MET A 62 -26.74 -16.57 2.32
CA MET A 62 -26.01 -16.63 3.59
C MET A 62 -26.96 -16.46 4.77
N THR A 63 -26.77 -17.21 5.86
CA THR A 63 -27.58 -17.00 7.08
C THR A 63 -27.03 -15.84 7.92
N PRO A 64 -27.88 -15.14 8.69
CA PRO A 64 -27.44 -14.07 9.59
C PRO A 64 -26.35 -14.50 10.58
N GLU A 65 -26.42 -15.72 11.10
CA GLU A 65 -25.43 -16.27 12.04
C GLU A 65 -24.07 -16.50 11.38
N GLN A 66 -24.07 -16.90 10.10
CA GLN A 66 -22.84 -17.01 9.32
C GLN A 66 -22.24 -15.62 9.06
N GLY A 67 -23.07 -14.63 8.73
CA GLY A 67 -22.64 -13.24 8.56
C GLY A 67 -22.03 -12.65 9.83
N GLU A 68 -22.64 -12.90 11.00
CA GLU A 68 -22.11 -12.47 12.30
C GLU A 68 -20.71 -13.06 12.55
N ARG A 69 -20.52 -14.36 12.28
CA ARG A 69 -19.23 -15.04 12.45
C ARG A 69 -18.16 -14.48 11.52
N LEU A 70 -18.48 -14.19 10.26
CA LEU A 70 -17.54 -13.58 9.30
C LEU A 70 -17.13 -12.16 9.73
N LEU A 71 -18.08 -11.36 10.21
CA LEU A 71 -17.79 -10.02 10.72
C LEU A 71 -16.90 -10.07 11.97
N LYS A 72 -17.11 -11.06 12.85
CA LYS A 72 -16.32 -11.27 14.06
C LYS A 72 -14.91 -11.76 13.76
N ALA A 73 -14.75 -12.75 12.87
CA ALA A 73 -13.45 -13.30 12.46
C ALA A 73 -12.55 -12.22 11.83
N ARG A 74 -13.14 -11.33 11.03
CA ARG A 74 -12.39 -10.22 10.42
C ARG A 74 -11.81 -9.25 11.45
N ASN A 75 -12.51 -8.99 12.57
CA ASN A 75 -12.01 -8.08 13.60
C ASN A 75 -10.85 -8.68 14.43
N SER A 76 -10.67 -10.01 14.41
CA SER A 76 -9.61 -10.69 15.17
C SER A 76 -8.28 -10.83 14.42
N GLU A 77 -8.26 -10.69 13.09
CA GLU A 77 -7.03 -10.82 12.27
C GLU A 77 -6.30 -9.47 12.07
N ASP A 78 -6.90 -8.37 12.52
CA ASP A 78 -6.35 -7.01 12.37
C ASP A 78 -5.43 -6.57 13.53
N CYS A 79 -4.95 -7.51 14.37
CA CYS A 79 -4.03 -7.24 15.50
C CYS A 79 -2.64 -7.83 15.28
#